data_AF-A0A7R9YM89-F1
#
_entry.id   AF-A0A7R9YM89-F1
#
_cell.length_a   1.000
_cell.length_b   1.000
_cell.length_c   1.000
_cell.angle_alpha   90.00
_cell.angle_beta   90.00
_cell.angle_gamma   90.00
#
_symmetry.space_group_name_H-M   'P 1'
#
loop_
_entity.id
_entity.type
_entity.pdbx_description
1 polymer ?
#
loop_
_entity_poly.entity_id
_entity_poly.type
_entity_poly.pdbx_seq_one_letter_code
_entity_poly.pdbx_strand_id
1 'polypeptide(L)'
;RCVRTRRRAHPGFVDGVGCASGEPYSLHARPIVLLLGDSITQLSFESHGWGAALAAAYARERRADVVNRGFSGYTSRLLSRVVPSVVGQLGQPLERVGLVTILVGSNDATR
;
A
#
# COMPACT_ATOMS: atom_id res chain seq x y z
N ARG A 1 -42.72 12.66 -10.49
CA ARG A 1 -43.15 11.63 -11.45
C ARG A 1 -42.19 10.46 -11.35
N CYS A 2 -42.60 9.35 -10.75
CA CYS A 2 -41.78 8.14 -10.61
C CYS A 2 -42.15 7.18 -11.73
N VAL A 3 -41.19 6.90 -12.63
CA VAL A 3 -41.38 5.92 -13.71
C VAL A 3 -40.96 4.56 -13.16
N ARG A 4 -41.93 3.71 -12.81
CA ARG A 4 -41.70 2.31 -12.45
C ARG A 4 -41.35 1.53 -13.73
N THR A 5 -40.07 1.27 -13.96
CA THR A 5 -39.66 0.24 -14.92
C THR A 5 -39.74 -1.13 -14.23
N ARG A 6 -40.68 -1.97 -14.68
CA ARG A 6 -40.70 -3.39 -14.30
C ARG A 6 -39.55 -4.09 -15.02
N ARG A 7 -38.46 -4.41 -14.32
CA ARG A 7 -37.50 -5.41 -14.81
C ARG A 7 -37.92 -6.79 -14.32
N ARG A 8 -38.03 -7.74 -15.25
CA ARG A 8 -38.22 -9.17 -14.97
C ARG A 8 -37.00 -9.67 -14.19
N ALA A 9 -37.25 -10.49 -13.18
CA ALA A 9 -36.21 -11.13 -12.37
C ALA A 9 -35.38 -12.11 -13.22
N HIS A 10 -34.06 -11.97 -13.16
CA HIS A 10 -33.11 -13.06 -13.41
C HIS A 10 -32.76 -13.71 -12.07
N PRO A 11 -32.74 -15.04 -11.95
CA PRO A 11 -32.35 -15.69 -10.71
C PRO A 11 -30.82 -15.65 -10.60
N GLY A 12 -30.30 -14.85 -9.67
CA GLY A 12 -28.86 -14.86 -9.34
C GLY A 12 -28.23 -13.53 -8.90
N PHE A 13 -28.96 -12.42 -8.92
CA PHE A 13 -28.44 -11.14 -8.46
C PHE A 13 -29.43 -10.48 -7.52
N VAL A 14 -29.07 -10.38 -6.24
CA VAL A 14 -29.86 -9.66 -5.24
C VAL A 14 -29.72 -8.16 -5.48
N ASP A 15 -30.64 -7.59 -6.25
CA ASP A 15 -30.84 -6.14 -6.32
C ASP A 15 -31.47 -5.68 -5.00
N GLY A 16 -30.61 -5.27 -4.07
CA GLY A 16 -31.02 -4.56 -2.87
C GLY A 16 -31.47 -3.15 -3.22
N VAL A 17 -32.77 -2.92 -3.22
CA VAL A 17 -33.36 -1.60 -2.96
C VAL A 17 -32.98 -1.22 -1.54
N GLY A 18 -32.21 -0.16 -1.37
CA GLY A 18 -31.88 0.38 -0.07
C GLY A 18 -31.54 1.87 -0.13
N CYS A 19 -32.53 2.72 0.17
CA CYS A 19 -32.22 3.96 0.86
C CYS A 19 -31.79 3.58 2.28
N ALA A 20 -30.51 3.27 2.47
CA ALA A 20 -29.89 3.15 3.79
C ALA A 20 -29.04 4.40 4.00
N SER A 21 -29.64 5.40 4.65
CA SER A 21 -28.92 6.41 5.39
C SER A 21 -28.10 5.73 6.48
N GLY A 22 -26.80 5.58 6.27
CA GLY A 22 -25.84 5.09 7.27
C GLY A 22 -24.85 4.08 6.68
N GLU A 23 -23.70 4.55 6.21
CA GLU A 23 -22.50 3.72 6.03
C GLU A 23 -22.01 3.32 7.43
N PRO A 24 -22.15 2.06 7.91
CA PRO A 24 -21.89 1.80 9.32
C PRO A 24 -20.39 1.70 9.66
N TYR A 25 -19.49 1.81 8.67
CA TYR A 25 -18.04 1.82 8.89
C TYR A 25 -17.33 2.42 7.67
N SER A 26 -17.11 3.73 7.70
CA SER A 26 -16.11 4.37 6.86
C SER A 26 -14.72 3.96 7.37
N LEU A 27 -14.23 2.81 6.88
CA LEU A 27 -12.83 2.42 7.06
C LEU A 27 -11.97 3.48 6.38
N HIS A 28 -11.52 4.46 7.16
CA HIS A 28 -10.53 5.43 6.70
C HIS A 28 -9.30 4.63 6.28
N ALA A 29 -9.00 4.67 4.98
CA ALA A 29 -7.85 3.96 4.43
C ALA A 29 -6.59 4.49 5.12
N ARG A 30 -5.82 3.60 5.76
CA ARG A 30 -4.61 3.99 6.48
C ARG A 30 -3.57 4.56 5.51
N PRO A 31 -2.78 5.56 5.90
CA PRO A 31 -1.64 5.99 5.11
C PRO A 31 -0.61 4.86 4.99
N ILE A 32 0.25 4.95 3.98
CA ILE A 32 1.29 3.99 3.65
C ILE A 32 2.65 4.60 3.97
N VAL A 33 3.48 3.82 4.66
CA VAL A 33 4.92 4.05 4.78
C VAL A 33 5.61 3.12 3.79
N LEU A 34 6.24 3.69 2.76
CA LEU A 34 6.91 2.94 1.70
C LEU A 34 8.41 2.84 1.98
N LEU A 35 8.92 1.61 2.08
CA LEU A 35 10.35 1.37 2.28
C LEU A 35 11.02 1.02 0.95
N LEU A 36 11.90 1.89 0.48
CA LEU A 36 12.72 1.71 -0.71
C LEU A 36 14.18 1.51 -0.31
N GLY A 37 14.87 0.58 -0.97
CA GLY A 37 16.29 0.40 -0.74
C GLY A 37 16.89 -0.87 -1.32
N ASP A 38 18.09 -1.19 -0.85
CA ASP A 38 18.84 -2.37 -1.28
C ASP A 38 18.52 -3.63 -0.44
N SER A 39 19.48 -4.55 -0.32
CA SER A 39 19.36 -5.78 0.47
C SER A 39 19.03 -5.50 1.93
N ILE A 40 19.51 -4.39 2.51
CA ILE A 40 19.21 -4.05 3.91
C ILE A 40 17.72 -3.74 4.09
N THR A 41 17.12 -3.07 3.11
CA THR A 41 15.67 -2.84 3.10
C THR A 41 14.91 -4.11 2.75
N GLN A 42 15.39 -4.91 1.80
CA GLN A 42 14.76 -6.18 1.43
C GLN A 42 14.59 -7.11 2.65
N LEU A 43 15.66 -7.27 3.42
CA LEU A 43 15.70 -8.15 4.60
C LEU A 43 15.13 -7.48 5.86
N SER A 44 14.64 -6.24 5.77
CA SER A 44 14.15 -5.49 6.93
C SER A 44 12.95 -6.13 7.65
N PHE A 45 12.26 -7.08 7.00
CA PHE A 45 11.11 -7.79 7.55
C PHE A 45 11.47 -9.18 8.12
N GLU A 46 12.74 -9.55 8.13
CA GLU A 46 13.21 -10.75 8.83
C GLU A 46 13.00 -10.64 10.34
N SER A 47 13.19 -11.75 11.06
CA SER A 47 13.08 -11.76 12.52
C SER A 47 13.99 -10.70 13.14
N HIS A 48 13.43 -9.84 14.01
CA HIS A 48 14.13 -8.71 14.63
C HIS A 48 14.60 -7.62 13.63
N GLY A 49 14.13 -7.67 12.39
CA GLY A 49 14.40 -6.66 11.38
C GLY A 49 13.74 -5.33 11.70
N TRP A 50 14.41 -4.24 11.33
CA TRP A 50 13.94 -2.88 11.62
C TRP A 50 12.60 -2.55 10.95
N GLY A 51 12.35 -3.08 9.75
CA GLY A 51 11.11 -2.89 9.00
C GLY A 51 9.93 -3.62 9.65
N ALA A 52 10.16 -4.83 10.16
CA ALA A 52 9.18 -5.55 10.97
C ALA A 52 8.85 -4.82 12.28
N ALA A 53 9.88 -4.30 12.98
CA ALA A 53 9.69 -3.51 14.20
C ALA A 53 8.90 -2.21 13.92
N LEU A 54 9.21 -1.53 12.80
CA LEU A 54 8.48 -0.35 12.34
C LEU A 54 7.01 -0.70 12.04
N ALA A 55 6.76 -1.77 11.29
CA ALA A 55 5.42 -2.24 10.97
C ALA A 55 4.61 -2.55 12.24
N ALA A 56 5.21 -3.25 13.20
CA ALA A 56 4.58 -3.55 14.48
C ALA A 56 4.23 -2.28 15.27
N ALA A 57 5.14 -1.29 15.31
CA ALA A 57 4.91 -0.02 15.99
C ALA A 57 3.74 0.77 15.39
N TYR A 58 3.68 0.90 14.06
CA TYR A 58 2.59 1.59 13.37
C TYR A 58 1.26 0.82 13.42
N ALA A 59 1.31 -0.52 13.37
CA ALA A 59 0.13 -1.36 13.46
C ALA A 59 -0.52 -1.32 14.85
N ARG A 60 0.27 -1.31 15.94
CA ARG A 60 -0.20 -1.27 17.33
C ARG A 60 -1.13 -0.09 17.59
N GLU A 61 -0.84 1.06 16.98
CA GLU A 61 -1.62 2.30 17.12
C GLU A 61 -2.50 2.57 15.89
N ARG A 62 -2.63 1.58 14.99
CA ARG A 62 -3.43 1.65 13.74
C ARG A 62 -3.10 2.88 12.86
N ARG A 63 -1.84 3.33 12.88
CA ARG A 63 -1.41 4.60 12.26
C ARG A 63 -1.14 4.50 10.77
N ALA A 64 -0.52 3.42 10.30
CA ALA A 64 -0.13 3.27 8.89
C ALA A 64 0.11 1.80 8.51
N ASP A 65 0.04 1.52 7.21
CA ASP A 65 0.51 0.27 6.61
C ASP A 65 1.97 0.46 6.16
N VAL A 66 2.87 -0.43 6.58
CA VAL A 66 4.28 -0.39 6.16
C VAL A 66 4.51 -1.38 5.03
N VAL A 67 5.02 -0.90 3.89
CA VAL A 67 5.21 -1.69 2.67
C VAL A 67 6.68 -1.73 2.31
N ASN A 68 7.27 -2.93 2.30
CA ASN A 68 8.66 -3.14 1.88
C ASN A 68 8.76 -3.33 0.36
N ARG A 69 9.60 -2.53 -0.30
CA ARG A 69 9.96 -2.61 -1.71
C ARG A 69 11.49 -2.55 -1.92
N GLY A 70 12.25 -3.07 -0.95
CA GLY A 70 13.69 -3.24 -1.06
C GLY A 70 14.08 -4.39 -1.98
N PHE A 71 15.20 -4.25 -2.68
CA PHE A 71 15.73 -5.26 -3.58
C PHE A 71 17.26 -5.28 -3.58
N SER A 72 17.84 -6.45 -3.31
CA SER A 72 19.29 -6.65 -3.29
C SER A 72 19.92 -6.26 -4.62
N GLY A 73 20.98 -5.46 -4.55
CA GLY A 73 21.70 -4.94 -5.71
C GLY A 73 21.19 -3.60 -6.26
N TYR A 74 20.15 -3.00 -5.69
CA TYR A 74 19.78 -1.62 -6.02
C TYR A 74 20.94 -0.66 -5.72
N THR A 75 21.38 0.03 -6.77
CA THR A 75 22.18 1.26 -6.69
C THR A 75 21.27 2.47 -6.70
N SER A 76 21.79 3.64 -6.31
CA SER A 76 21.05 4.92 -6.39
C SER A 76 20.49 5.18 -7.80
N ARG A 77 21.29 4.86 -8.84
CA ARG A 77 20.91 5.00 -10.26
C ARG A 77 19.82 4.03 -10.68
N LEU A 78 19.85 2.79 -10.20
CA LEU A 78 18.83 1.80 -10.52
C LEU A 78 17.52 2.15 -9.83
N LEU A 79 17.58 2.51 -8.54
CA LEU A 79 16.41 2.87 -7.77
C LEU A 79 15.62 4.00 -8.43
N SER A 80 16.28 5.09 -8.83
CA SER A 80 15.61 6.24 -9.47
C SER A 80 14.83 5.88 -10.73
N ARG A 81 15.28 4.88 -11.49
CA ARG A 81 14.60 4.41 -12.71
C ARG A 81 13.38 3.53 -12.41
N VAL A 82 13.43 2.74 -11.34
CA VAL A 82 12.38 1.76 -11.03
C VAL A 82 11.29 2.32 -10.11
N VAL A 83 11.54 3.42 -9.38
CA VAL A 83 10.57 4.04 -8.47
C VAL A 83 9.18 4.25 -9.10
N PRO A 84 9.04 4.80 -10.32
CA PRO A 84 7.72 4.96 -10.93
C PRO A 84 6.97 3.63 -11.10
N SER A 85 7.69 2.56 -11.45
CA SER A 85 7.12 1.22 -11.62
C SER A 85 6.73 0.61 -10.27
N VAL A 86 7.61 0.69 -9.26
CA VAL A 86 7.36 0.20 -7.90
C VAL A 86 6.13 0.86 -7.30
N VAL A 87 6.00 2.17 -7.49
CA VAL A 87 4.85 2.96 -7.05
C VAL A 87 3.57 2.52 -7.77
N GLY A 88 3.62 2.35 -9.10
CA GLY A 88 2.47 1.85 -9.87
C GLY A 88 2.00 0.46 -9.45
N GLN A 89 2.93 -0.39 -8.98
CA GLN A 89 2.64 -1.73 -8.46
C GLN A 89 2.09 -1.74 -7.02
N LEU A 90 1.98 -0.60 -6.34
CA LEU A 90 1.32 -0.55 -5.04
C LEU A 90 -0.18 -0.85 -5.14
N GLY A 91 -0.80 -0.57 -6.29
CA GLY A 91 -2.25 -0.73 -6.48
C GLY A 91 -3.06 0.16 -5.54
N GLN A 92 -2.46 1.25 -5.06
CA GLN A 92 -3.05 2.19 -4.12
C GLN A 92 -2.86 3.62 -4.64
N PRO A 93 -3.81 4.54 -4.35
CA PRO A 93 -3.66 5.95 -4.67
C PRO A 93 -2.37 6.52 -4.03
N LEU A 94 -1.64 7.34 -4.78
CA LEU A 94 -0.37 7.91 -4.34
C LEU A 94 -0.53 8.82 -3.12
N GLU A 95 -1.70 9.43 -2.98
CA GLU A 95 -2.10 10.29 -1.85
C GLU A 95 -2.13 9.51 -0.53
N ARG A 96 -2.21 8.16 -0.58
CA ARG A 96 -2.06 7.33 0.61
C ARG A 96 -0.62 7.25 1.10
N VAL A 97 0.38 7.47 0.25
CA VAL A 97 1.80 7.39 0.65
C VAL A 97 2.16 8.63 1.45
N GLY A 98 2.17 8.49 2.78
CA GLY A 98 2.46 9.59 3.71
C GLY A 98 3.94 9.71 4.06
N LEU A 99 4.72 8.64 3.87
CA LEU A 99 6.15 8.61 4.16
C LEU A 99 6.87 7.65 3.21
N VAL A 100 8.05 8.03 2.78
CA VAL A 100 8.97 7.18 2.01
C VAL A 100 10.32 7.17 2.69
N THR A 101 10.90 5.99 2.91
CA THR A 101 12.31 5.85 3.31
C THR A 101 13.13 5.41 2.11
N ILE A 102 14.29 6.03 1.89
CA ILE A 102 15.22 5.67 0.81
C ILE A 102 16.55 5.30 1.45
N LEU A 103 16.89 4.01 1.41
CA LEU A 103 18.15 3.46 1.94
C LEU A 103 18.92 2.73 0.84
N VAL A 104 19.80 3.47 0.15
CA VAL A 104 20.67 2.97 -0.92
C VAL A 104 22.06 3.59 -0.80
N GLY A 105 23.05 3.02 -1.49
CA GLY A 105 24.41 3.54 -1.55
C GLY A 105 25.49 2.48 -1.24
N SER A 106 25.13 1.41 -0.51
CA SER A 106 26.07 0.31 -0.22
C SER A 106 26.60 -0.34 -1.51
N ASN A 107 25.71 -0.53 -2.48
CA ASN A 107 26.00 -1.07 -3.80
C ASN A 107 26.72 -0.09 -4.74
N ASP A 108 26.56 1.22 -4.51
CA ASP A 108 27.22 2.27 -5.28
C ASP A 108 28.69 2.39 -4.87
N ALA A 109 29.01 2.18 -3.59
CA ALA A 109 30.36 2.29 -3.06
C ALA A 109 31.31 1.18 -3.54
N THR A 110 30.77 0.06 -4.04
CA THR A 110 31.55 -1.12 -4.46
C THR A 110 31.57 -1.32 -5.97
N ARG A 111 30.99 -0.39 -6.74
CA ARG A 111 30.86 -0.47 -8.20
C ARG A 111 31.52 0.69 -8.92
#